data_AF-A0A645GAY9-F1
#
_entry.id   AF-A0A645GAY9-F1
#
_cell.length_a   1.000
_cell.length_b   1.000
_cell.length_c   1.000
_cell.angle_alpha   90.00
_cell.angle_beta   90.00
_cell.angle_gamma   90.00
#
_symmetry.space_group_name_H-M   'P 1'
#
loop_
_entity.id
_entity.type
_entity.pdbx_description
1 polymer ?
#
loop_
_entity_poly.entity_id
_entity_poly.type
_entity_poly.pdbx_seq_one_letter_code
_entity_poly.pdbx_strand_id
1 'polypeptide(L)'
;MFIEIAQQFPNDAEVRIAHMILEFAEKYGAETSKGIEIKLPINREEMANYTGVTRETISRKLSKFEELSIISMVGNKIIIIKDKNALREYVE
;
A
#
# COMPACT_ATOMS: atom_id res chain seq x y z
N MET A 1 29.71 -12.75 -16.45
CA MET A 1 29.19 -11.80 -17.45
C MET A 1 28.04 -12.51 -18.14
N PHE A 2 26.76 -12.30 -17.85
CA PHE A 2 26.02 -11.30 -17.10
C PHE A 2 25.16 -12.03 -16.06
N ILE A 3 25.06 -11.51 -14.84
CA ILE A 3 23.99 -11.90 -13.93
C ILE A 3 23.16 -10.64 -13.71
N GLU A 4 22.13 -10.46 -14.53
CA GLU A 4 21.02 -9.57 -14.18
C GLU A 4 20.16 -10.30 -13.16
N ILE A 5 20.56 -10.17 -11.90
CA ILE A 5 19.67 -10.38 -10.76
C ILE A 5 19.43 -9.00 -10.16
N ALA A 6 18.53 -8.26 -10.80
CA ALA A 6 17.69 -7.34 -10.06
C ALA A 6 16.71 -8.19 -9.24
N GLN A 7 17.23 -8.86 -8.20
CA GLN A 7 16.39 -9.27 -7.09
C GLN A 7 15.94 -7.97 -6.42
N GLN A 8 14.83 -7.40 -6.91
CA GLN A 8 14.04 -6.46 -6.13
C GLN A 8 13.76 -7.14 -4.80
N PHE A 9 14.30 -6.61 -3.71
CA PHE A 9 13.96 -7.07 -2.38
C PHE A 9 12.42 -7.02 -2.27
N PRO A 10 11.70 -8.15 -2.11
CA PRO A 10 10.24 -8.13 -2.07
C PRO A 10 9.70 -7.26 -0.92
N ASN A 11 10.51 -7.09 0.13
CA ASN A 11 10.23 -6.21 1.26
C ASN A 11 10.27 -4.73 0.85
N ASP A 12 11.21 -4.30 0.00
CA ASP A 12 11.37 -2.88 -0.36
C ASP A 12 10.09 -2.27 -0.95
N ALA A 13 9.42 -3.01 -1.81
CA ALA A 13 8.14 -2.56 -2.38
C ALA A 13 7.02 -2.57 -1.32
N GLU A 14 6.96 -3.60 -0.47
CA GLU A 14 5.94 -3.70 0.59
C GLU A 14 6.11 -2.60 1.63
N VAL A 15 7.34 -2.35 2.09
CA VAL A 15 7.73 -1.27 3.00
C VAL A 15 7.29 0.08 2.45
N ARG A 16 7.65 0.40 1.19
CA ARG A 16 7.30 1.69 0.56
C ARG A 16 5.80 1.87 0.40
N ILE A 17 5.07 0.82 0.04
CA ILE A 17 3.61 0.87 -0.12
C ILE A 17 2.92 0.99 1.24
N ALA A 18 3.37 0.25 2.25
CA ALA A 18 2.84 0.34 3.62
C ALA A 18 3.07 1.75 4.19
N HIS A 19 4.29 2.30 4.01
CA HIS A 19 4.61 3.67 4.40
C HIS A 19 3.68 4.70 3.69
N MET A 20 3.47 4.58 2.38
CA MET A 20 2.54 5.44 1.64
C MET A 20 1.11 5.37 2.19
N ILE A 21 0.60 4.16 2.48
CA ILE A 21 -0.74 3.98 3.05
C ILE A 21 -0.84 4.64 4.43
N LEU A 22 0.16 4.43 5.30
CA LEU A 22 0.20 5.05 6.63
C LEU A 22 0.27 6.58 6.56
N GLU A 23 1.08 7.13 5.65
CA GLU A 23 1.17 8.57 5.42
C GLU A 23 -0.17 9.16 4.96
N PHE A 24 -0.86 8.49 4.03
CA PHE A 24 -2.18 8.92 3.57
C PHE A 24 -3.25 8.75 4.65
N ALA A 25 -3.14 7.75 5.52
CA ALA A 25 -4.02 7.59 6.67
C ALA A 25 -3.88 8.76 7.65
N GLU A 26 -2.66 9.25 7.86
CA GLU A 26 -2.42 10.40 8.73
C GLU A 26 -2.98 11.70 8.13
N LYS A 27 -2.77 11.92 6.82
CA LYS A 27 -3.16 13.16 6.14
C LYS A 27 -4.63 13.24 5.75
N TYR A 28 -5.24 12.11 5.37
CA TYR A 28 -6.55 12.05 4.74
C TYR A 28 -7.50 11.03 5.38
N GLY A 29 -7.04 10.31 6.40
CA GLY A 29 -7.83 9.27 7.05
C GLY A 29 -8.95 9.83 7.92
N ALA A 30 -10.08 9.14 7.92
CA ALA A 30 -11.17 9.35 8.86
C ALA A 30 -11.47 8.03 9.60
N GLU A 31 -11.60 8.09 10.92
CA GLU A 31 -12.02 6.92 11.71
C GLU A 31 -13.49 6.60 11.44
N THR A 32 -13.78 5.32 11.22
CA THR A 32 -15.12 4.80 10.96
C THR A 32 -15.34 3.50 11.73
N SER A 33 -16.59 3.02 11.80
CA SER A 33 -16.90 1.70 12.37
C SER A 33 -16.25 0.53 11.63
N LYS A 34 -15.71 0.76 10.43
CA LYS A 34 -15.05 -0.25 9.60
C LYS A 34 -13.52 -0.18 9.67
N GLY A 35 -12.93 0.75 10.40
CA GLY A 35 -11.50 1.06 10.39
C GLY A 35 -11.22 2.49 9.92
N ILE A 36 -9.98 2.77 9.50
CA ILE A 36 -9.58 4.09 9.00
C ILE A 36 -9.86 4.16 7.51
N GLU A 37 -10.84 4.96 7.09
CA GLU A 37 -11.14 5.17 5.68
C GLU A 37 -10.26 6.29 5.11
N ILE A 38 -9.61 6.01 3.98
CA ILE A 38 -8.72 6.92 3.28
C ILE A 38 -9.28 7.14 1.88
N LYS A 39 -9.63 8.39 1.58
CA LYS A 39 -9.90 8.82 0.21
C LYS A 39 -8.58 9.19 -0.46
N LEU A 40 -8.08 8.29 -1.30
CA LEU A 40 -6.79 8.43 -1.95
C LEU A 40 -6.78 9.68 -2.86
N PRO A 41 -5.80 10.59 -2.69
CA PRO A 41 -5.68 11.76 -3.55
C PRO A 41 -5.18 11.40 -4.95
N ILE A 42 -4.60 10.22 -5.11
CA ILE A 42 -3.90 9.76 -6.32
C ILE A 42 -4.44 8.42 -6.83
N ASN A 43 -4.26 8.17 -8.12
CA ASN A 43 -4.62 6.92 -8.77
C ASN A 43 -3.47 5.89 -8.75
N ARG A 44 -3.70 4.68 -9.28
CA ARG A 44 -2.74 3.57 -9.23
C ARG A 44 -1.41 3.83 -9.95
N GLU A 45 -1.45 4.54 -11.07
CA GLU A 45 -0.25 4.93 -11.81
C GLU A 45 0.55 5.96 -11.03
N GLU A 46 -0.13 6.92 -10.41
CA GLU A 46 0.51 7.90 -9.53
C GLU A 46 1.10 7.27 -8.27
N MET A 47 0.44 6.25 -7.67
CA MET A 47 1.01 5.48 -6.55
C MET A 47 2.29 4.76 -6.98
N ALA A 48 2.32 4.23 -8.20
CA ALA A 48 3.48 3.55 -8.76
C ALA A 48 4.66 4.52 -8.88
N ASN A 49 4.41 5.72 -9.44
CA ASN A 49 5.39 6.80 -9.51
C ASN A 49 5.84 7.25 -8.11
N TYR A 50 4.92 7.41 -7.16
CA TYR A 50 5.22 7.84 -5.80
C TYR A 50 6.11 6.83 -5.05
N THR A 51 5.86 5.54 -5.22
CA THR A 51 6.58 4.47 -4.50
C THR A 51 7.78 3.91 -5.28
N GLY A 52 8.03 4.38 -6.50
CA GLY A 52 9.12 3.90 -7.36
C GLY A 52 8.98 2.44 -7.78
N VAL A 53 7.75 1.93 -7.92
CA VAL A 53 7.47 0.56 -8.40
C VAL A 53 6.53 0.59 -9.59
N THR A 54 6.29 -0.55 -10.24
CA THR A 54 5.35 -0.61 -11.36
C THR A 54 3.90 -0.55 -10.88
N ARG A 55 2.98 -0.07 -11.73
CA ARG A 55 1.52 -0.10 -11.46
C ARG A 55 1.03 -1.53 -11.19
N GLU A 56 1.57 -2.52 -11.88
CA GLU A 56 1.26 -3.93 -11.61
C GLU A 56 1.70 -4.34 -10.21
N THR A 57 2.88 -3.91 -9.76
CA THR A 57 3.37 -4.18 -8.39
C THR A 57 2.46 -3.55 -7.35
N ILE A 58 2.01 -2.30 -7.53
CA ILE A 58 0.99 -1.68 -6.67
C ILE A 58 -0.25 -2.56 -6.58
N SER A 59 -0.83 -2.94 -7.72
CA SER A 59 -2.05 -3.76 -7.76
C SER A 59 -1.85 -5.08 -7.00
N ARG A 60 -0.77 -5.82 -7.29
CA ARG A 60 -0.50 -7.11 -6.63
C ARG A 60 -0.30 -6.97 -5.12
N LYS A 61 0.43 -5.95 -4.67
CA LYS A 61 0.71 -5.76 -3.24
C LYS A 61 -0.52 -5.30 -2.46
N LEU A 62 -1.36 -4.46 -3.06
CA LEU A 62 -2.62 -4.07 -2.44
C LEU A 62 -3.61 -5.23 -2.37
N SER A 63 -3.69 -6.05 -3.41
CA SER A 63 -4.46 -7.31 -3.35
C SER A 63 -3.94 -8.22 -2.24
N LYS A 64 -2.62 -8.39 -2.12
CA LYS A 64 -2.02 -9.16 -1.01
C LYS A 64 -2.42 -8.61 0.36
N PHE A 65 -2.34 -7.30 0.58
CA PHE A 65 -2.75 -6.70 1.85
C PHE A 65 -4.26 -6.84 2.12
N GLU A 66 -5.08 -6.84 1.08
CA GLU A 66 -6.52 -7.11 1.19
C GLU A 66 -6.82 -8.58 1.53
N GLU A 67 -6.14 -9.54 0.88
CA GLU A 67 -6.23 -10.97 1.18
C GLU A 67 -5.80 -11.29 2.62
N LEU A 68 -4.82 -10.56 3.14
CA LEU A 68 -4.37 -10.64 4.53
C LEU A 68 -5.31 -9.91 5.52
N SER A 69 -6.41 -9.33 5.04
CA SER A 69 -7.34 -8.53 5.84
C SER A 69 -6.70 -7.34 6.56
N ILE A 70 -5.55 -6.85 6.08
CA ILE A 70 -4.85 -5.68 6.59
C ILE A 70 -5.56 -4.41 6.13
N ILE A 71 -6.00 -4.41 4.87
CA ILE A 71 -6.79 -3.35 4.26
C ILE A 71 -8.04 -3.91 3.57
N SER A 72 -8.92 -3.03 3.11
CA SER A 72 -9.96 -3.35 2.13
C SER A 72 -10.07 -2.23 1.11
N MET A 73 -10.25 -2.60 -0.15
CA MET A 73 -10.46 -1.68 -1.26
C MET A 73 -11.96 -1.40 -1.43
N VAL A 74 -12.34 -0.13 -1.55
CA VAL A 74 -13.70 0.26 -1.94
C VAL A 74 -13.61 1.04 -3.25
N GLY A 75 -13.93 0.36 -4.36
CA GLY A 75 -13.68 0.90 -5.70
C GLY A 75 -12.19 1.18 -5.94
N ASN A 76 -11.89 2.22 -6.72
CA ASN A 76 -10.52 2.47 -7.20
C ASN A 76 -9.72 3.49 -6.36
N LYS A 77 -10.37 4.23 -5.46
CA LYS A 77 -9.76 5.36 -4.74
C LYS A 77 -10.01 5.38 -3.23
N ILE A 78 -10.62 4.34 -2.66
CA ILE A 78 -10.83 4.27 -1.22
C ILE A 78 -10.11 3.04 -0.67
N ILE A 79 -9.31 3.26 0.36
CA ILE A 79 -8.69 2.20 1.17
C ILE A 79 -9.29 2.30 2.57
N ILE A 80 -9.69 1.17 3.15
CA ILE A 80 -10.04 1.08 4.56
C ILE A 80 -8.94 0.27 5.24
N ILE A 81 -8.20 0.86 6.17
CA ILE A 81 -7.24 0.14 7.00
C ILE A 81 -8.02 -0.61 8.08
N LYS A 82 -7.86 -1.93 8.12
CA LYS A 82 -8.45 -2.83 9.12
C LYS A 82 -7.47 -3.10 10.26
N ASP A 83 -6.20 -3.26 9.93
CA ASP A 83 -5.13 -3.49 10.89
C ASP A 83 -3.97 -2.53 10.63
N LYS A 84 -3.93 -1.44 11.42
CA LYS A 84 -2.87 -0.44 11.34
C LYS A 84 -1.54 -0.97 11.88
N ASN A 85 -1.57 -1.91 12.82
CA ASN A 85 -0.35 -2.44 13.42
C ASN A 85 0.35 -3.38 12.45
N ALA A 86 -0.40 -4.24 11.76
CA ALA A 86 0.16 -5.09 10.70
C ALA A 86 0.87 -4.27 9.60
N LEU A 87 0.33 -3.09 9.22
CA LEU A 87 1.02 -2.18 8.30
C LEU A 87 2.33 -1.61 8.87
N ARG A 88 2.40 -1.34 10.18
CA ARG A 88 3.61 -0.82 10.83
C ARG A 88 4.72 -1.85 10.89
N GLU A 89 4.40 -3.13 11.06
CA GLU A 89 5.38 -4.23 11.04
C GLU A 89 6.15 -4.33 9.70
N TYR A 90 5.62 -3.77 8.60
CA TYR A 90 6.35 -3.68 7.33
C TYR A 90 7.35 -2.52 7.27
N VAL A 91 7.26 -1.54 8.18
CA VAL A 91 8.04 -0.29 8.14
C VAL A 91 9.05 -0.22 9.29
N GLU A 92 8.86 -1.03 10.34
CA GLU A 92 9.74 -1.16 11.50
C GLU A 92 10.94 -2.09 11.28
#